data_AF-U9TUI1-F1
#
_entry.id   AF-U9TUI1-F1
#
_cell.length_a   1.000
_cell.length_b   1.000
_cell.length_c   1.000
_cell.angle_alpha   90.00
_cell.angle_beta   90.00
_cell.angle_gamma   90.00
#
_symmetry.space_group_name_H-M   'P 1'
#
loop_
_entity.id
_entity.type
_entity.pdbx_description
1 polymer ?
#
loop_
_entity_poly.entity_id
_entity_poly.type
_entity_poly.pdbx_seq_one_letter_code
_entity_poly.pdbx_strand_id
1 'polypeptide(L)'
;MNRKFVTIIAIITVSVLFLILLISSGGDAGRIHIPQDNGTHTGLPVWHPPMEGYDYQKVQATVIFSAIMMTIGAHLSFKWTSKVSKEFITYFVDGEANRTPTIEFDRLLGWYSAITSITGIVNFMVDVGKLWVTVGVLHNAVEVTILYTLHQGGKIKSTTIPAWILSYIMLAASLSFFLDWPFDALWFKMQGLVIDYILFIQFTRMYFDTHKGFGDETQRLVDVENTHTVSISPAQKHIVLPDSSKLSVIFVILLALFLSALTGKISVIYQGFH
;
A
#
# COMPACT_ATOMS: atom_id res chain seq x y z
N MET A 1 -17.51 -3.68 -18.65
CA MET A 1 -17.61 -3.70 -17.18
C MET A 1 -16.80 -4.87 -16.64
N ASN A 2 -15.66 -4.64 -15.98
CA ASN A 2 -14.84 -5.75 -15.48
C ASN A 2 -15.42 -6.22 -14.13
N ARG A 3 -16.44 -7.09 -14.17
CA ARG A 3 -17.11 -7.69 -12.99
C ARG A 3 -16.11 -8.16 -11.93
N LYS A 4 -14.92 -8.61 -12.34
CA LYS A 4 -13.85 -9.10 -11.46
C LYS A 4 -13.37 -8.03 -10.46
N PHE A 5 -13.29 -6.77 -10.86
CA PHE A 5 -12.77 -5.69 -10.01
C PHE A 5 -13.79 -5.23 -8.96
N VAL A 6 -15.06 -5.13 -9.34
CA VAL A 6 -16.17 -4.85 -8.39
C VAL A 6 -16.24 -5.97 -7.35
N THR A 7 -16.04 -7.22 -7.77
CA THR A 7 -15.98 -8.35 -6.85
C THR A 7 -14.78 -8.27 -5.90
N ILE A 8 -13.60 -7.84 -6.36
CA ILE A 8 -12.42 -7.70 -5.49
C ILE A 8 -12.62 -6.58 -4.46
N ILE A 9 -13.08 -5.39 -4.87
CA ILE A 9 -13.39 -4.30 -3.93
C ILE A 9 -14.47 -4.75 -2.95
N ALA A 10 -15.56 -5.33 -3.45
CA ALA A 10 -16.62 -5.84 -2.58
C ALA A 10 -16.11 -6.91 -1.61
N ILE A 11 -15.25 -7.84 -2.04
CA ILE A 11 -14.64 -8.84 -1.16
C ILE A 11 -13.76 -8.17 -0.12
N ILE A 12 -12.90 -7.22 -0.48
CA ILE A 12 -12.04 -6.52 0.48
C ILE A 12 -12.90 -5.74 1.48
N THR A 13 -13.85 -4.93 1.00
CA THR A 13 -14.76 -4.16 1.86
C THR A 13 -15.59 -5.07 2.76
N VAL A 14 -16.18 -6.14 2.23
CA VAL A 14 -16.96 -7.11 3.03
C VAL A 14 -16.07 -7.88 3.99
N SER A 15 -14.85 -8.25 3.62
CA SER A 15 -13.94 -8.98 4.50
C SER A 15 -13.40 -8.10 5.61
N VAL A 16 -13.15 -6.81 5.34
CA VAL A 16 -12.79 -5.82 6.36
C VAL A 16 -13.97 -5.57 7.29
N LEU A 17 -15.18 -5.36 6.75
CA LEU A 17 -16.39 -5.21 7.55
C LEU A 17 -16.68 -6.47 8.40
N PHE A 18 -16.47 -7.66 7.85
CA PHE A 18 -16.63 -8.93 8.55
C PHE A 18 -15.56 -9.14 9.62
N LEU A 19 -14.31 -8.76 9.36
CA LEU A 19 -13.24 -8.79 10.35
C LEU A 19 -13.53 -7.82 11.50
N ILE A 20 -14.05 -6.63 11.20
CA ILE A 20 -14.52 -5.68 12.21
C ILE A 20 -15.70 -6.25 13.00
N LEU A 21 -16.65 -6.91 12.32
CA LEU A 21 -17.77 -7.60 12.96
C LEU A 21 -17.32 -8.77 13.84
N LEU A 22 -16.28 -9.51 13.46
CA LEU A 22 -15.69 -10.57 14.25
C LEU A 22 -14.93 -10.03 15.46
N ILE A 23 -14.19 -8.93 15.29
CA ILE A 23 -13.51 -8.24 16.40
C ILE A 23 -14.55 -7.61 17.36
N SER A 24 -15.67 -7.11 16.85
CA SER A 24 -16.74 -6.52 17.68
C SER A 24 -17.67 -7.55 18.33
N SER A 25 -17.83 -8.74 17.75
CA SER A 25 -18.66 -9.84 18.29
C SER A 25 -17.89 -10.83 19.18
N GLY A 26 -16.55 -10.82 19.13
CA GLY A 26 -15.67 -11.82 19.76
C GLY A 26 -15.35 -11.65 21.25
N GLY A 27 -15.82 -10.58 21.90
CA GLY A 27 -15.69 -10.47 23.36
C GLY A 27 -15.82 -9.05 23.86
N ASP A 28 -16.74 -8.81 24.80
CA ASP A 28 -16.84 -7.67 25.73
C ASP A 28 -16.33 -6.28 25.25
N ALA A 29 -16.36 -6.00 23.94
CA ALA A 29 -15.76 -4.80 23.35
C ALA A 29 -16.51 -3.51 23.74
N GLY A 30 -17.76 -3.64 24.19
CA GLY A 30 -18.53 -2.57 24.82
C GLY A 30 -18.19 -2.33 26.30
N ARG A 31 -17.30 -3.11 26.92
CA ARG A 31 -16.89 -2.99 28.33
C ARG A 31 -15.44 -2.56 28.54
N ILE A 32 -14.61 -2.56 27.50
CA ILE A 32 -13.21 -2.11 27.59
C ILE A 32 -13.18 -0.61 27.32
N HIS A 33 -13.13 0.20 28.39
CA HIS A 33 -12.84 1.62 28.27
C HIS A 33 -11.34 1.78 27.97
N ILE A 34 -10.99 1.99 26.70
CA ILE A 34 -9.62 2.32 26.30
C ILE A 34 -9.45 3.83 26.50
N PRO A 35 -8.54 4.29 27.39
CA PRO A 35 -8.30 5.71 27.55
C PRO A 35 -7.79 6.30 26.23
N GLN A 36 -8.13 7.57 25.99
CA GLN A 36 -7.71 8.31 24.81
C GLN A 36 -6.83 9.48 25.25
N ASP A 37 -5.69 9.65 24.61
CA ASP A 37 -4.81 10.80 24.87
C ASP A 37 -5.21 12.01 24.00
N ASN A 38 -4.58 13.16 24.28
CA ASN A 38 -4.72 14.37 23.48
C ASN A 38 -3.43 14.65 22.68
N GLY A 39 -3.61 15.23 21.49
CA GLY A 39 -2.50 15.58 20.61
C GLY A 39 -1.59 16.64 21.21
N THR A 40 -0.29 16.50 20.94
CA THR A 40 0.83 17.28 21.46
C THR A 40 0.69 18.77 21.13
N HIS A 41 0.18 19.09 19.93
CA HIS A 41 0.10 20.46 19.42
C HIS A 41 -1.33 21.01 19.35
N THR A 42 -2.33 20.13 19.27
CA THR A 42 -3.74 20.53 19.05
C THR A 42 -4.56 20.48 20.33
N GLY A 43 -4.19 19.67 21.30
CA GLY A 43 -5.01 19.37 22.49
C GLY A 43 -6.31 18.62 22.19
N LEU A 44 -6.50 18.16 20.94
CA LEU A 44 -7.68 17.40 20.53
C LEU A 44 -7.45 15.89 20.74
N PRO A 45 -8.51 15.07 20.89
CA PRO A 45 -8.36 13.64 21.08
C PRO A 45 -7.67 12.95 19.89
N VAL A 46 -6.73 12.04 20.19
CA VAL A 46 -5.91 11.32 19.20
C VAL A 46 -6.10 9.80 19.26
N TRP A 47 -5.60 9.07 18.28
CA TRP A 47 -5.84 7.64 18.11
C TRP A 47 -4.81 6.76 18.84
N HIS A 48 -4.52 7.11 20.09
CA HIS A 48 -3.75 6.26 20.97
C HIS A 48 -4.12 6.50 22.44
N PRO A 49 -3.94 5.50 23.32
CA PRO A 49 -3.96 5.71 24.75
C PRO A 49 -2.73 6.50 25.22
N PRO A 50 -2.74 7.06 26.44
CA PRO A 50 -1.54 7.56 27.08
C PRO A 50 -0.49 6.44 27.17
N MET A 51 0.74 6.72 26.72
CA MET A 51 1.82 5.73 26.68
C MET A 51 2.90 6.06 27.71
N GLU A 52 3.04 5.24 28.75
CA GLU A 52 4.07 5.44 29.77
C GLU A 52 5.48 5.18 29.21
N GLY A 53 6.44 6.06 29.54
CA GLY A 53 7.82 5.96 29.06
C GLY A 53 7.99 6.22 27.56
N TYR A 54 6.96 6.74 26.88
CA TYR A 54 7.00 7.00 25.44
C TYR A 54 7.86 8.21 25.11
N ASP A 55 8.93 7.97 24.35
CA ASP A 55 9.85 9.01 23.91
C ASP A 55 9.31 9.68 22.62
N TYR A 56 8.43 10.67 22.82
CA TYR A 56 7.84 11.45 21.74
C TYR A 56 8.90 12.11 20.84
N GLN A 57 10.05 12.50 21.39
CA GLN A 57 11.13 13.13 20.63
C GLN A 57 11.73 12.16 19.61
N LYS A 58 12.03 10.92 20.02
CA LYS A 58 12.55 9.88 19.11
C LYS A 58 11.58 9.55 17.98
N VAL A 59 10.30 9.41 18.31
CA VAL A 59 9.27 9.05 17.32
C VAL A 59 9.07 10.20 16.33
N GLN A 60 8.92 11.43 16.82
CA GLN A 60 8.78 12.60 15.95
C GLN A 60 10.01 12.82 15.07
N ALA A 61 11.23 12.62 15.60
CA ALA A 61 12.45 12.69 14.80
C ALA A 61 12.46 11.65 13.67
N THR A 62 12.00 10.42 13.94
CA THR A 62 11.89 9.34 12.94
C THR A 62 10.85 9.69 11.87
N VAL A 63 9.69 10.24 12.27
CA VAL A 63 8.63 10.68 11.35
C VAL A 63 9.14 11.78 10.42
N ILE A 64 9.78 12.83 10.97
CA ILE A 64 10.30 13.94 10.18
C ILE A 64 11.44 13.50 9.26
N PHE A 65 12.37 12.70 9.76
CA PHE A 65 13.45 12.16 8.93
C PHE A 65 12.89 11.34 7.76
N SER A 66 11.90 10.47 8.03
CA SER A 66 11.23 9.69 7.00
C SER A 66 10.54 10.59 5.97
N ALA A 67 9.83 11.64 6.40
CA ALA A 67 9.19 12.59 5.49
C ALA A 67 10.20 13.31 4.59
N ILE A 68 11.36 13.72 5.12
CA ILE A 68 12.46 14.30 4.33
C ILE A 68 12.95 13.31 3.27
N MET A 69 13.24 12.06 3.66
CA MET A 69 13.70 11.03 2.74
C MET A 69 12.68 10.74 1.64
N MET A 70 11.39 10.68 1.97
CA MET A 70 10.30 10.50 1.02
C MET A 70 10.16 11.69 0.06
N THR A 71 10.42 12.92 0.54
CA THR A 71 10.44 14.13 -0.30
C THR A 71 11.57 14.08 -1.33
N ILE A 72 12.78 13.69 -0.89
CA ILE A 72 13.94 13.49 -1.78
C ILE A 72 13.62 12.39 -2.80
N GLY A 73 13.08 11.26 -2.36
CA GLY A 73 12.67 10.15 -3.22
C GLY A 73 11.65 10.56 -4.28
N ALA A 74 10.61 11.32 -3.88
CA ALA A 74 9.63 11.88 -4.80
C ALA A 74 10.28 12.77 -5.86
N HIS A 75 11.14 13.72 -5.44
CA HIS A 75 11.85 14.60 -6.35
C HIS A 75 12.69 13.84 -7.36
N LEU A 76 13.47 12.85 -6.90
CA LEU A 76 14.31 12.03 -7.76
C LEU A 76 13.47 11.20 -8.74
N SER A 77 12.35 10.62 -8.30
CA SER A 77 11.44 9.88 -9.17
C SER A 77 10.84 10.75 -10.28
N PHE A 78 10.35 11.94 -9.95
CA PHE A 78 9.81 12.87 -10.95
C PHE A 78 10.90 13.37 -11.92
N LYS A 79 12.10 13.63 -11.42
CA LYS A 79 13.25 14.03 -12.25
C LYS A 79 13.67 12.90 -13.20
N TRP A 80 13.69 11.66 -12.73
CA TRP A 80 13.99 10.49 -13.56
C TRP A 80 12.94 10.30 -14.64
N THR A 81 11.67 10.21 -14.27
CA THR A 81 10.57 9.91 -15.20
C THR A 81 10.29 11.01 -16.24
N SER A 82 10.79 12.23 -16.02
CA SER A 82 10.69 13.33 -16.99
C SER A 82 11.83 13.38 -18.02
N LYS A 83 12.96 12.73 -17.74
CA LYS A 83 14.19 12.84 -18.55
C LYS A 83 14.82 11.51 -18.95
N VAL A 84 14.17 10.39 -18.63
CA VAL A 84 14.72 9.05 -18.92
C VAL A 84 14.87 8.82 -20.43
N SER A 85 16.07 8.41 -20.86
CA SER A 85 16.32 7.98 -22.23
C SER A 85 15.66 6.64 -22.52
N LYS A 86 15.27 6.40 -23.78
CA LYS A 86 14.54 5.18 -24.19
C LYS A 86 15.25 3.87 -23.83
N GLU A 87 16.57 3.90 -23.84
CA GLU A 87 17.49 2.80 -23.50
C GLU A 87 17.48 2.40 -22.01
N PHE A 88 17.01 3.27 -21.11
CA PHE A 88 16.89 2.97 -19.67
C PHE A 88 15.45 2.65 -19.23
N ILE A 89 14.50 2.66 -20.16
CA ILE A 89 13.10 2.33 -19.84
C ILE A 89 13.00 0.84 -19.55
N THR A 90 12.46 0.51 -18.38
CA THR A 90 12.09 -0.84 -18.01
C THR A 90 10.64 -1.11 -18.42
N TYR A 91 10.30 -2.38 -18.67
CA TYR A 91 8.96 -2.77 -19.12
C TYR A 91 8.36 -3.79 -18.17
N PHE A 92 7.11 -3.60 -17.80
CA PHE A 92 6.30 -4.68 -17.28
C PHE A 92 5.97 -5.66 -18.40
N VAL A 93 6.11 -6.95 -18.10
CA VAL A 93 5.69 -8.06 -18.94
C VAL A 93 4.61 -8.83 -18.18
N ASP A 94 3.42 -8.94 -18.78
CA ASP A 94 2.35 -9.76 -18.24
C ASP A 94 2.43 -11.21 -18.75
N GLY A 95 1.56 -12.09 -18.23
CA GLY A 95 1.51 -13.51 -18.63
C GLY A 95 1.15 -13.75 -20.11
N GLU A 96 0.72 -12.71 -20.84
CA GLU A 96 0.41 -12.75 -22.27
C GLU A 96 1.56 -12.13 -23.11
N ALA A 97 2.70 -11.84 -22.49
CA ALA A 97 3.86 -11.18 -23.07
C ALA A 97 3.60 -9.74 -23.58
N ASN A 98 2.52 -9.09 -23.13
CA ASN A 98 2.32 -7.67 -23.42
C ASN A 98 3.35 -6.84 -22.66
N ARG A 99 3.89 -5.81 -23.33
CA ARG A 99 4.92 -4.92 -22.75
C ARG A 99 4.34 -3.55 -22.43
N THR A 100 4.45 -3.13 -21.18
CA THR A 100 4.03 -1.80 -20.72
C THR A 100 5.24 -1.05 -20.13
N PRO A 101 5.61 0.14 -20.65
CA PRO A 101 6.68 0.95 -20.05
C PRO A 101 6.39 1.30 -18.59
N THR A 102 7.39 1.23 -17.71
CA THR A 102 7.23 1.53 -16.28
C THR A 102 7.12 3.02 -15.96
N ILE A 103 7.37 3.93 -16.90
CA ILE A 103 7.48 5.38 -16.65
C ILE A 103 6.32 5.95 -15.83
N GLU A 104 5.07 5.65 -16.20
CA GLU A 104 3.89 6.17 -15.48
C GLU A 104 3.72 5.49 -14.12
N PHE A 105 4.14 4.24 -13.97
CA PHE A 105 4.15 3.56 -12.68
C PHE A 105 5.23 4.11 -11.75
N ASP A 106 6.43 4.38 -12.27
CA ASP A 106 7.52 5.02 -11.52
C ASP A 106 7.09 6.43 -11.06
N ARG A 107 6.34 7.16 -11.90
CA ARG A 107 5.74 8.45 -11.55
C ARG A 107 4.68 8.30 -10.45
N LEU A 108 3.89 7.23 -10.48
CA LEU A 108 2.94 6.89 -9.41
C LEU A 108 3.67 6.59 -8.08
N LEU A 109 4.82 5.91 -8.11
CA LEU A 109 5.68 5.74 -6.93
C LEU A 109 6.26 7.09 -6.43
N GLY A 110 6.52 8.03 -7.34
CA GLY A 110 6.86 9.41 -7.00
C GLY A 110 5.73 10.12 -6.24
N TRP A 111 4.49 9.96 -6.70
CA TRP A 111 3.30 10.49 -6.01
C TRP A 111 3.06 9.81 -4.66
N TYR A 112 3.24 8.50 -4.56
CA TYR A 112 3.24 7.78 -3.29
C TYR A 112 4.25 8.41 -2.32
N SER A 113 5.48 8.61 -2.78
CA SER A 113 6.53 9.21 -1.95
C SER A 113 6.17 10.63 -1.48
N ALA A 114 5.62 11.46 -2.38
CA ALA A 114 5.19 12.81 -2.04
C ALA A 114 4.05 12.82 -1.01
N ILE A 115 3.02 12.00 -1.21
CA ILE A 115 1.84 11.96 -0.33
C ILE A 115 2.20 11.35 1.03
N THR A 116 3.05 10.33 1.08
CA THR A 116 3.56 9.77 2.35
C THR A 116 4.39 10.80 3.12
N SER A 117 5.19 11.62 2.43
CA SER A 117 5.90 12.74 3.08
C SER A 117 4.91 13.74 3.72
N ILE A 118 3.91 14.19 2.95
CA ILE A 118 2.89 15.13 3.46
C ILE A 118 2.16 14.50 4.66
N THR A 119 1.82 13.23 4.57
CA THR A 119 1.18 12.48 5.66
C THR A 119 2.04 12.44 6.92
N GLY A 120 3.36 12.26 6.78
CA GLY A 120 4.31 12.32 7.89
C GLY A 120 4.45 13.71 8.50
N ILE A 121 4.50 14.76 7.67
CA ILE A 121 4.53 16.16 8.15
C ILE A 121 3.25 16.49 8.91
N VAL A 122 2.08 16.11 8.37
CA VAL A 122 0.80 16.35 9.02
C VAL A 122 0.70 15.54 10.31
N ASN A 123 1.22 14.31 10.35
CA ASN A 123 1.31 13.52 11.59
C ASN A 123 2.10 14.27 12.67
N PHE A 124 3.25 14.84 12.32
CA PHE A 124 4.02 15.65 13.25
C PHE A 124 3.25 16.88 13.76
N MET A 125 2.42 17.50 12.90
CA MET A 125 1.68 18.72 13.26
C MET A 125 0.44 18.48 14.12
N VAL A 126 -0.31 17.40 13.87
CA VAL A 126 -1.63 17.21 14.50
C VAL A 126 -1.83 15.86 15.19
N ASP A 127 -0.78 15.01 15.21
CA ASP A 127 -0.79 13.62 15.67
C ASP A 127 -1.80 12.73 14.92
N VAL A 128 -1.67 11.41 15.05
CA VAL A 128 -2.58 10.47 14.40
C VAL A 128 -3.97 10.59 15.04
N GLY A 129 -4.98 10.95 14.26
CA GLY A 129 -6.34 11.17 14.72
C GLY A 129 -7.28 11.58 13.58
N LYS A 130 -8.50 12.02 13.92
CA LYS A 130 -9.49 12.43 12.91
C LYS A 130 -9.00 13.57 12.01
N LEU A 131 -8.27 14.55 12.55
CA LEU A 131 -7.70 15.63 11.73
C LEU A 131 -6.67 15.11 10.72
N TRP A 132 -5.78 14.22 11.17
CA TRP A 132 -4.75 13.64 10.31
C TRP A 132 -5.32 12.80 9.16
N VAL A 133 -6.45 12.11 9.38
CA VAL A 133 -7.11 11.28 8.35
C VAL A 133 -7.45 12.06 7.08
N THR A 134 -7.72 13.38 7.18
CA THR A 134 -7.98 14.23 6.00
C THR A 134 -6.88 14.14 4.95
N VAL A 135 -5.65 13.83 5.38
CA VAL A 135 -4.49 13.59 4.53
C VAL A 135 -4.11 12.12 4.50
N GLY A 136 -4.16 11.41 5.64
CA GLY A 136 -3.80 10.00 5.73
C GLY A 136 -4.57 9.10 4.76
N VAL A 137 -5.84 9.41 4.47
CA VAL A 137 -6.64 8.66 3.50
C VAL A 137 -6.07 8.72 2.08
N LEU A 138 -5.37 9.81 1.73
CA LEU A 138 -4.76 9.98 0.41
C LEU A 138 -3.57 9.04 0.23
N HIS A 139 -2.81 8.77 1.30
CA HIS A 139 -1.72 7.79 1.28
C HIS A 139 -2.25 6.40 0.92
N ASN A 140 -3.25 5.91 1.65
CA ASN A 140 -3.88 4.62 1.35
C ASN A 140 -4.49 4.60 -0.07
N ALA A 141 -5.07 5.72 -0.53
CA ALA A 141 -5.66 5.81 -1.87
C ALA A 141 -4.61 5.63 -2.98
N VAL A 142 -3.40 6.16 -2.81
CA VAL A 142 -2.30 5.94 -3.77
C VAL A 142 -1.87 4.48 -3.78
N GLU A 143 -1.81 3.83 -2.62
CA GLU A 143 -1.46 2.41 -2.52
C GLU A 143 -2.47 1.51 -3.21
N VAL A 144 -3.78 1.79 -3.03
CA VAL A 144 -4.84 1.13 -3.80
C VAL A 144 -4.66 1.36 -5.31
N THR A 145 -4.25 2.56 -5.70
CA THR A 145 -3.96 2.89 -7.11
C THR A 145 -2.75 2.11 -7.65
N ILE A 146 -1.70 1.92 -6.84
CA ILE A 146 -0.53 1.08 -7.18
C ILE A 146 -0.99 -0.36 -7.41
N LEU A 147 -1.71 -0.95 -6.45
CA LEU A 147 -2.22 -2.31 -6.54
C LEU A 147 -3.09 -2.52 -7.79
N TYR A 148 -3.97 -1.56 -8.06
CA TYR A 148 -4.81 -1.62 -9.25
C TYR A 148 -4.00 -1.54 -10.55
N THR A 149 -3.00 -0.66 -10.59
CA THR A 149 -2.13 -0.50 -11.76
C THR A 149 -1.35 -1.78 -12.07
N LEU A 150 -0.79 -2.42 -11.03
CA LEU A 150 -0.13 -3.73 -11.16
C LEU A 150 -1.10 -4.80 -11.66
N HIS A 151 -2.31 -4.85 -11.11
CA HIS A 151 -3.34 -5.80 -11.55
C HIS A 151 -3.76 -5.60 -13.02
N GLN A 152 -3.62 -4.40 -13.59
CA GLN A 152 -3.97 -4.09 -14.97
C GLN A 152 -2.79 -4.20 -15.97
N GLY A 153 -1.68 -4.83 -15.58
CA GLY A 153 -0.53 -4.97 -16.46
C GLY A 153 0.38 -3.74 -16.49
N GLY A 154 0.40 -2.95 -15.40
CA GLY A 154 1.25 -1.76 -15.26
C GLY A 154 0.64 -0.47 -15.79
N LYS A 155 -0.61 -0.47 -16.27
CA LYS A 155 -1.30 0.74 -16.75
C LYS A 155 -2.79 0.70 -16.45
N ILE A 156 -3.33 1.82 -15.98
CA ILE A 156 -4.76 2.01 -15.80
C ILE A 156 -5.42 2.17 -17.18
N LYS A 157 -6.29 1.23 -17.54
CA LYS A 157 -7.00 1.21 -18.84
C LYS A 157 -8.43 1.76 -18.77
N SER A 158 -8.94 2.06 -17.58
CA SER A 158 -10.35 2.40 -17.35
C SER A 158 -10.52 3.83 -16.84
N THR A 159 -11.44 4.58 -17.46
CA THR A 159 -11.78 5.96 -17.10
C THR A 159 -12.64 6.07 -15.85
N THR A 160 -13.20 4.97 -15.35
CA THR A 160 -14.03 4.97 -14.13
C THR A 160 -13.21 4.93 -12.84
N ILE A 161 -11.90 4.67 -12.93
CA ILE A 161 -11.04 4.46 -11.76
C ILE A 161 -10.94 5.68 -10.83
N PRO A 162 -10.81 6.92 -11.34
CA PRO A 162 -10.85 8.10 -10.47
C PRO A 162 -12.12 8.17 -9.61
N ALA A 163 -13.29 7.80 -10.15
CA ALA A 163 -14.54 7.78 -9.39
C ALA A 163 -14.54 6.71 -8.29
N TRP A 164 -13.94 5.54 -8.53
CA TRP A 164 -13.78 4.49 -7.53
C TRP A 164 -12.82 4.89 -6.41
N ILE A 165 -11.69 5.50 -6.76
CA ILE A 165 -10.73 6.02 -5.78
C ILE A 165 -11.37 7.12 -4.93
N LEU A 166 -12.12 8.04 -5.56
CA LEU A 166 -12.88 9.05 -4.83
C LEU A 166 -13.91 8.43 -3.89
N SER A 167 -14.64 7.42 -4.35
CA SER A 167 -15.63 6.70 -3.52
C SER A 167 -14.95 6.03 -2.32
N TYR A 168 -13.79 5.41 -2.53
CA TYR A 168 -12.97 4.84 -1.45
C TYR A 168 -12.54 5.92 -0.44
N ILE A 169 -12.00 7.05 -0.91
CA ILE A 169 -11.59 8.17 -0.04
C ILE A 169 -12.77 8.67 0.80
N MET A 170 -13.92 8.90 0.16
CA MET A 170 -15.11 9.39 0.85
C MET A 170 -15.61 8.39 1.90
N LEU A 171 -15.65 7.09 1.58
CA LEU A 171 -16.07 6.05 2.52
C LEU A 171 -15.09 5.93 3.69
N ALA A 172 -13.79 5.84 3.40
CA ALA A 172 -12.75 5.69 4.40
C ALA A 172 -12.71 6.87 5.37
N ALA A 173 -12.76 8.10 4.86
CA ALA A 173 -12.79 9.32 5.67
C ALA A 173 -14.10 9.43 6.47
N SER A 174 -15.26 9.18 5.85
CA SER A 174 -16.55 9.27 6.53
C SER A 174 -16.62 8.32 7.73
N LEU A 175 -16.25 7.06 7.55
CA LEU A 175 -16.25 6.09 8.65
C LEU A 175 -15.26 6.49 9.75
N SER A 176 -14.07 7.00 9.41
CA SER A 176 -13.14 7.53 10.42
C SER A 176 -13.66 8.76 11.17
N PHE A 177 -14.51 9.59 10.55
CA PHE A 177 -15.07 10.78 11.20
C PHE A 177 -16.27 10.46 12.09
N PHE A 178 -17.14 9.56 11.64
CA PHE A 178 -18.41 9.25 12.29
C PHE A 178 -18.35 8.09 13.29
N LEU A 179 -17.35 7.21 13.20
CA LEU A 179 -17.12 6.21 14.24
C LEU A 179 -16.53 6.88 15.50
N ASP A 180 -16.89 6.33 16.65
CA ASP A 180 -16.34 6.74 17.95
C ASP A 180 -15.06 5.94 18.24
N TRP A 181 -14.21 6.52 19.08
CA TRP A 181 -13.06 5.82 19.64
C TRP A 181 -13.50 4.56 20.38
N PRO A 182 -12.81 3.41 20.24
CA PRO A 182 -11.60 3.15 19.43
C PRO A 182 -11.88 2.63 18.00
N PHE A 183 -13.14 2.60 17.57
CA PHE A 183 -13.56 1.98 16.31
C PHE A 183 -13.13 2.75 15.07
N ASP A 184 -13.04 4.07 15.16
CA ASP A 184 -12.50 4.93 14.12
C ASP A 184 -11.02 4.63 13.82
N ALA A 185 -10.19 4.55 14.86
CA ALA A 185 -8.79 4.19 14.77
C ALA A 185 -8.60 2.76 14.27
N LEU A 186 -9.40 1.81 14.79
CA LEU A 186 -9.37 0.42 14.33
C LEU A 186 -9.74 0.31 12.85
N TRP A 187 -10.82 0.97 12.43
CA TRP A 187 -11.25 1.01 11.02
C TRP A 187 -10.11 1.50 10.12
N PHE A 188 -9.53 2.66 10.44
CA PHE A 188 -8.49 3.26 9.61
C PHE A 188 -7.20 2.44 9.60
N LYS A 189 -6.76 1.94 10.77
CA LYS A 189 -5.55 1.13 10.89
C LYS A 189 -5.69 -0.20 10.14
N MET A 190 -6.82 -0.87 10.26
CA MET A 190 -7.02 -2.18 9.63
C MET A 190 -7.05 -2.10 8.11
N GLN A 191 -7.70 -1.08 7.53
CA GLN A 191 -7.66 -0.91 6.07
C GLN A 191 -6.23 -0.64 5.57
N GLY A 192 -5.46 0.20 6.26
CA GLY A 192 -4.07 0.51 5.90
C GLY A 192 -3.18 -0.72 5.96
N LEU A 193 -3.22 -1.44 7.09
CA LEU A 193 -2.43 -2.68 7.27
C LEU A 193 -2.74 -3.74 6.20
N VAL A 194 -4.01 -3.89 5.80
CA VAL A 194 -4.37 -4.84 4.74
C VAL A 194 -3.71 -4.43 3.43
N ILE A 195 -3.77 -3.14 3.08
CA ILE A 195 -3.17 -2.61 1.85
C ILE A 195 -1.65 -2.77 1.88
N ASP A 196 -1.00 -2.44 3.00
CA ASP A 196 0.44 -2.62 3.23
C ASP A 196 0.89 -4.06 2.99
N TYR A 197 0.20 -5.03 3.59
CA TYR A 197 0.55 -6.45 3.41
C TYR A 197 0.32 -6.92 1.97
N ILE A 198 -0.75 -6.48 1.31
CA ILE A 198 -0.97 -6.82 -0.11
C ILE A 198 0.18 -6.24 -0.94
N LEU A 199 0.56 -4.97 -0.75
CA LEU A 199 1.68 -4.36 -1.46
C LEU A 199 2.98 -5.13 -1.22
N PHE A 200 3.31 -5.43 0.03
CA PHE A 200 4.50 -6.20 0.39
C PHE A 200 4.54 -7.56 -0.31
N ILE A 201 3.43 -8.31 -0.26
CA ILE A 201 3.32 -9.62 -0.92
C ILE A 201 3.49 -9.47 -2.43
N GLN A 202 2.85 -8.49 -3.05
CA GLN A 202 2.90 -8.31 -4.51
C GLN A 202 4.28 -7.89 -5.00
N PHE A 203 4.97 -6.98 -4.31
CA PHE A 203 6.35 -6.63 -4.63
C PHE A 203 7.30 -7.81 -4.43
N THR A 204 7.09 -8.59 -3.36
CA THR A 204 7.88 -9.81 -3.11
C THR A 204 7.70 -10.83 -4.23
N ARG A 205 6.47 -11.08 -4.65
CA ARG A 205 6.18 -11.98 -5.78
C ARG A 205 6.80 -11.48 -7.07
N MET A 206 6.67 -10.18 -7.36
CA MET A 206 7.25 -9.56 -8.54
C MET A 206 8.78 -9.71 -8.58
N TYR A 207 9.44 -9.53 -7.43
CA TYR A 207 10.87 -9.76 -7.30
C TYR A 207 11.25 -11.21 -7.66
N PHE A 208 10.59 -12.20 -7.06
CA PHE A 208 10.89 -13.61 -7.32
C PHE A 208 10.53 -14.06 -8.74
N ASP A 209 9.39 -13.61 -9.27
CA ASP A 209 8.95 -13.95 -10.63
C ASP A 209 9.88 -13.33 -11.68
N THR A 210 10.31 -12.08 -11.46
CA THR A 210 11.30 -11.41 -12.31
C THR A 210 12.65 -12.12 -12.24
N HIS A 211 13.11 -12.49 -11.04
CA HIS A 211 14.38 -13.19 -10.87
C HIS A 211 14.40 -14.56 -11.58
N LYS A 212 13.30 -15.33 -11.48
CA LYS A 212 13.12 -16.59 -12.22
C LYS A 212 13.11 -16.37 -13.74
N GLY A 213 12.38 -15.36 -14.21
CA GLY A 213 12.31 -15.01 -15.63
C GLY A 213 13.68 -14.68 -16.22
N PHE A 214 14.54 -13.98 -15.48
CA PHE A 214 15.92 -13.74 -15.88
C PHE A 214 16.76 -15.02 -15.95
N GLY A 215 16.56 -15.97 -15.04
CA GLY A 215 17.22 -17.28 -15.07
C GLY A 215 16.90 -18.05 -16.36
N ASP A 216 15.62 -18.11 -16.72
CA ASP A 216 15.15 -18.81 -17.92
C ASP A 216 15.60 -18.11 -19.22
N GLU A 217 15.60 -16.78 -19.26
CA GLU A 217 16.08 -16.02 -20.43
C GLU A 217 17.59 -16.13 -20.60
N THR A 218 18.35 -16.07 -19.50
CA THR A 218 19.81 -16.30 -19.53
C THR A 218 20.14 -17.69 -20.05
N GLN A 219 19.40 -18.72 -19.60
CA GLN A 219 19.54 -20.09 -20.09
C GLN A 219 19.29 -20.17 -21.61
N ARG A 220 18.21 -19.54 -22.10
CA ARG A 220 17.89 -19.49 -23.54
C ARG A 220 18.96 -18.77 -24.36
N LEU A 221 19.53 -17.67 -23.86
CA LEU A 221 20.58 -16.94 -24.56
C LEU A 221 21.88 -17.76 -24.64
N VAL A 222 22.23 -18.49 -23.59
CA VAL A 222 23.36 -19.44 -23.60
C VAL A 222 23.14 -20.55 -24.63
N ASP A 223 21.93 -21.10 -24.72
CA ASP A 223 21.59 -22.14 -25.70
C ASP A 223 21.63 -21.63 -27.16
N VAL A 224 21.26 -20.36 -27.39
CA VAL A 224 21.30 -19.71 -28.70
C VAL A 224 22.72 -19.31 -29.11
N GLU A 225 23.55 -18.82 -28.18
CA GLU A 225 24.96 -18.51 -28.44
C GLU A 225 25.76 -19.76 -28.84
N ASN A 226 25.40 -20.91 -28.26
CA ASN A 226 25.95 -22.21 -28.66
C ASN A 226 25.53 -22.65 -30.08
N THR A 227 24.53 -22.01 -30.70
CA THR A 227 24.03 -22.39 -32.03
C THR A 227 24.26 -21.36 -33.14
N HIS A 228 24.26 -20.04 -32.90
CA HIS A 228 24.65 -19.04 -33.91
C HIS A 228 25.13 -17.69 -33.32
N THR A 229 26.14 -17.09 -33.96
CA THR A 229 26.66 -15.72 -33.73
C THR A 229 25.63 -14.65 -34.14
N VAL A 230 24.77 -14.24 -33.21
CA VAL A 230 23.87 -13.09 -33.39
C VAL A 230 24.18 -12.03 -32.34
N SER A 231 24.43 -10.80 -32.77
CA SER A 231 24.62 -9.65 -31.90
C SER A 231 23.32 -9.30 -31.18
N ILE A 232 23.25 -9.59 -29.88
CA ILE A 232 22.10 -9.31 -29.03
C ILE A 232 22.04 -7.80 -28.75
N SER A 233 21.01 -7.13 -29.25
CA SER A 233 20.61 -5.78 -28.81
C SER A 233 20.60 -5.73 -27.28
N PRO A 234 21.08 -4.66 -26.61
CA PRO A 234 21.19 -4.65 -25.15
C PRO A 234 19.87 -5.07 -24.53
N ALA A 235 19.91 -6.15 -23.75
CA ALA A 235 18.73 -6.79 -23.18
C ALA A 235 17.88 -5.74 -22.46
N GLN A 236 16.73 -5.43 -23.05
CA GLN A 236 15.82 -4.44 -22.51
C GLN A 236 15.28 -4.99 -21.18
N LYS A 237 15.55 -4.28 -20.08
CA LYS A 237 15.19 -4.75 -18.74
C LYS A 237 13.68 -4.90 -18.64
N HIS A 238 13.24 -6.03 -18.11
CA HIS A 238 11.83 -6.34 -17.91
C HIS A 238 11.54 -6.69 -16.45
N ILE A 239 10.30 -6.46 -16.04
CA ILE A 239 9.75 -6.82 -14.75
C ILE A 239 8.56 -7.74 -15.02
N VAL A 240 8.62 -8.96 -14.51
CA VAL A 240 7.55 -9.95 -14.66
C VAL A 240 6.49 -9.65 -13.62
N LEU A 241 5.26 -9.40 -14.07
CA LEU A 241 4.14 -9.17 -13.17
C LEU A 241 3.66 -10.50 -12.56
N PRO A 242 3.28 -10.52 -11.27
CA PRO A 242 2.79 -11.73 -10.63
C PRO A 242 1.52 -12.27 -11.28
N ASP A 243 1.30 -13.58 -11.18
CA ASP A 243 0.04 -14.20 -11.61
C ASP A 243 -1.18 -13.50 -10.99
N SER A 244 -2.05 -13.00 -11.87
CA SER A 244 -3.27 -12.26 -11.56
C SER A 244 -4.54 -13.13 -11.62
N SER A 245 -4.39 -14.46 -11.66
CA SER A 245 -5.49 -15.41 -11.56
C SER A 245 -6.35 -15.15 -10.32
N LYS A 246 -7.65 -15.46 -10.42
CA LYS A 246 -8.60 -15.20 -9.33
C LYS A 246 -8.19 -15.87 -8.02
N LEU A 247 -7.68 -17.10 -8.09
CA LEU A 247 -7.25 -17.86 -6.91
C LEU A 247 -6.03 -17.23 -6.24
N SER A 248 -5.04 -16.83 -7.04
CA SER A 248 -3.87 -16.09 -6.57
C SER A 248 -4.27 -14.80 -5.84
N VAL A 249 -5.17 -14.00 -6.44
CA VAL A 249 -5.66 -12.75 -5.84
C VAL A 249 -6.39 -13.00 -4.51
N ILE A 250 -7.29 -13.99 -4.48
CA ILE A 250 -8.04 -14.35 -3.25
C ILE A 250 -7.06 -14.78 -2.15
N PHE A 251 -6.07 -15.61 -2.49
CA PHE A 251 -5.07 -16.07 -1.53
C PHE A 251 -4.29 -14.89 -0.92
N VAL A 252 -3.81 -13.94 -1.73
CA VAL A 252 -3.09 -12.75 -1.24
C VAL A 252 -3.97 -11.93 -0.30
N ILE A 253 -5.24 -11.72 -0.64
CA ILE A 253 -6.18 -10.95 0.20
C ILE A 253 -6.38 -11.65 1.55
N LEU A 254 -6.62 -12.97 1.55
CA LEU A 254 -6.82 -13.72 2.79
C LEU A 254 -5.57 -13.72 3.67
N LEU A 255 -4.39 -13.87 3.07
CA LEU A 255 -3.11 -13.80 3.79
C LEU A 255 -2.90 -12.41 4.39
N ALA A 256 -3.15 -11.34 3.64
CA ALA A 256 -3.05 -9.98 4.14
C ALA A 256 -4.00 -9.73 5.31
N LEU A 257 -5.27 -10.15 5.21
CA LEU A 257 -6.24 -10.05 6.30
C LEU A 257 -5.79 -10.79 7.56
N PHE A 258 -5.25 -12.00 7.40
CA PHE A 258 -4.70 -12.77 8.52
C PHE A 258 -3.53 -12.04 9.18
N LEU A 259 -2.58 -11.52 8.39
CA LEU A 259 -1.42 -10.78 8.91
C LEU A 259 -1.82 -9.47 9.58
N SER A 260 -2.78 -8.72 9.01
CA SER A 260 -3.32 -7.51 9.63
C SER A 260 -4.00 -7.81 10.97
N ALA A 261 -4.80 -8.88 11.04
CA ALA A 261 -5.46 -9.30 12.28
C ALA A 261 -4.44 -9.73 13.34
N LEU A 262 -3.39 -10.45 12.94
CA LEU A 262 -2.29 -10.83 13.83
C LEU A 262 -1.57 -9.61 14.39
N THR A 263 -1.23 -8.63 13.54
CA THR A 263 -0.60 -7.37 13.95
C THR A 263 -1.51 -6.55 14.88
N GLY A 264 -2.80 -6.48 14.59
CA GLY A 264 -3.79 -5.87 15.48
C GLY A 264 -3.82 -6.54 16.86
N LYS A 265 -3.86 -7.89 16.89
CA LYS A 265 -3.88 -8.66 18.14
C LYS A 265 -2.60 -8.47 18.97
N ILE A 266 -1.43 -8.48 18.33
CA ILE A 266 -0.15 -8.21 19.01
C ILE A 266 -0.17 -6.79 19.60
N SER A 267 -0.64 -5.79 18.84
CA SER A 267 -0.74 -4.41 19.31
C SER A 267 -1.62 -4.27 20.56
N VAL A 268 -2.76 -4.97 20.62
CA VAL A 268 -3.66 -4.95 21.78
C VAL A 268 -3.05 -5.68 22.98
N ILE A 269 -2.42 -6.84 22.76
CA ILE A 269 -1.78 -7.61 23.84
C ILE A 269 -0.68 -6.79 24.50
N TYR A 270 0.20 -6.14 23.72
CA TYR A 270 1.29 -5.34 24.27
C TYR A 270 0.82 -4.04 24.94
N GLN A 271 -0.33 -3.48 24.53
CA GLN A 271 -0.93 -2.33 25.20
C GLN A 271 -1.67 -2.69 26.50
N GLY A 272 -2.05 -3.95 26.70
CA GLY A 272 -2.73 -4.43 27.91
C GLY A 272 -1.81 -4.96 29.02
N PHE A 273 -0.48 -4.88 28.85
CA PHE A 273 0.51 -5.35 29.83
C PHE A 273 1.20 -4.23 30.63
N HIS A 274 0.66 -3.00 30.59
CA HIS A 274 1.11 -1.87 31.39
C HIS A 274 -0.08 -1.21 32.12
#